data_AF-A0A7G3UVE4-F1
#
_entry.id   AF-A0A7G3UVE4-F1
#
_cell.length_a   1.000
_cell.length_b   1.000
_cell.length_c   1.000
_cell.angle_alpha   90.00
_cell.angle_beta   90.00
_cell.angle_gamma   90.00
#
_symmetry.space_group_name_H-M   'P 1'
#
loop_
_entity.id
_entity.type
_entity.pdbx_description
1 polymer ?
#
loop_
_entity_poly.entity_id
_entity_poly.type
_entity_poly.pdbx_seq_one_letter_code
_entity_poly.pdbx_strand_id
1 'polypeptide(L)'
;RNVIKLMVDAVDNIKPICEVVKVGVAGTIYDVPGIVARDRQQTLAIRWILGAAFKRRISYRISLEKCSFAEILDAYRKRGIARKRRENLHGLASTNRSFAHFRWW
;
A
#
# COMPACT_ATOMS: atom_id res chain seq x y z
N ARG A 1 5.06 -23.27 -13.34
CA ARG A 1 4.32 -22.41 -12.39
C ARG A 1 3.84 -21.18 -13.14
N ASN A 2 2.56 -20.80 -13.04
CA ASN A 2 2.00 -19.68 -13.80
C ASN A 2 2.43 -18.33 -13.19
N VAL A 3 3.21 -17.54 -13.95
CA VAL A 3 3.74 -16.23 -13.51
C VAL A 3 2.62 -15.20 -13.35
N ILE A 4 1.61 -15.24 -14.22
CA ILE A 4 0.46 -14.32 -14.17
C ILE A 4 -0.27 -14.49 -12.83
N LYS A 5 -0.52 -15.73 -12.41
CA LYS A 5 -1.16 -16.01 -11.13
C LYS A 5 -0.35 -15.47 -9.96
N LEU A 6 0.97 -15.67 -9.97
CA LEU A 6 1.87 -15.14 -8.95
C LEU A 6 1.80 -13.61 -8.84
N MET A 7 1.77 -12.90 -9.98
CA MET A 7 1.68 -11.45 -10.00
C MET A 7 0.34 -10.95 -9.45
N VAL A 8 -0.77 -11.60 -9.81
CA VAL A 8 -2.10 -11.27 -9.28
C VAL A 8 -2.14 -11.45 -7.77
N ASP A 9 -1.69 -12.61 -7.28
CA ASP A 9 -1.66 -12.91 -5.83
C ASP A 9 -0.76 -11.93 -5.06
N ALA A 10 0.39 -11.55 -5.64
CA ALA A 10 1.30 -10.58 -5.04
C ALA A 10 0.66 -9.18 -4.90
N VAL A 11 -0.06 -8.72 -5.93
CA VAL A 11 -0.76 -7.44 -5.92
C VAL A 11 -1.91 -7.46 -4.90
N ASP A 12 -2.69 -8.53 -4.86
CA ASP A 12 -3.80 -8.68 -3.90
C ASP A 12 -3.31 -8.69 -2.44
N ASN A 13 -2.14 -9.26 -2.18
CA ASN A 13 -1.50 -9.20 -0.87
C ASN A 13 -1.08 -7.78 -0.45
N ILE A 14 -0.89 -6.84 -1.38
CA ILE A 14 -0.48 -5.46 -1.06
C ILE A 14 -1.67 -4.49 -1.11
N LYS A 15 -2.72 -4.84 -1.84
CA LYS A 15 -3.94 -4.05 -2.03
C LYS A 15 -4.52 -3.52 -0.70
N PRO A 16 -4.52 -2.20 -0.44
CA PRO A 16 -5.13 -1.64 0.76
C PRO A 16 -6.66 -1.54 0.59
N ILE A 17 -7.41 -1.83 1.65
CA ILE A 17 -8.89 -1.71 1.66
C ILE A 17 -9.32 -0.28 2.04
N CYS A 18 -8.59 0.31 2.99
CA CYS A 18 -8.81 1.68 3.46
C CYS A 18 -7.61 2.58 3.18
N GLU A 19 -7.88 3.87 3.06
CA GLU A 19 -6.90 4.95 3.09
C GLU A 19 -7.25 5.95 4.20
N VAL A 20 -6.31 6.83 4.50
CA VAL A 20 -6.47 7.89 5.49
C VAL A 20 -6.24 9.20 4.78
N VAL A 21 -7.18 10.13 4.92
CA VAL A 21 -7.17 11.46 4.29
C VAL A 21 -7.17 12.51 5.40
N LYS A 22 -6.33 13.53 5.25
CA LYS A 22 -6.30 14.68 6.16
C LYS A 22 -7.50 15.58 5.88
N VAL A 23 -8.35 15.79 6.88
CA VAL A 23 -9.54 16.66 6.82
C VAL A 23 -9.44 17.71 7.91
N GLY A 24 -9.57 18.98 7.53
CA GLY A 24 -9.63 20.09 8.49
C GLY A 24 -11.06 20.30 8.98
N VAL A 25 -11.28 20.24 10.29
CA VAL A 25 -12.56 20.52 10.94
C VAL A 25 -12.33 21.44 12.12
N ALA A 26 -13.04 22.58 12.15
CA ALA A 26 -13.00 23.56 13.25
C ALA A 26 -11.57 23.95 13.68
N GLY A 27 -10.67 24.17 12.72
CA GLY A 27 -9.28 24.59 12.98
C GLY A 27 -8.31 23.47 13.37
N THR A 28 -8.75 22.22 13.47
CA THR A 28 -7.90 21.04 13.71
C THR A 28 -7.86 20.13 12.47
N ILE A 29 -6.73 19.48 12.20
CA ILE A 29 -6.57 18.52 11.11
C ILE A 29 -6.69 17.10 11.68
N TYR A 30 -7.68 16.35 11.22
CA TYR A 30 -7.89 14.95 11.57
C TYR A 30 -7.46 14.03 10.42
N ASP A 31 -6.94 12.87 10.77
CA ASP A 31 -6.64 11.79 9.84
C ASP A 31 -7.89 10.90 9.72
N VAL A 32 -8.70 11.12 8.69
CA VAL A 32 -10.02 10.49 8.49
C VAL A 32 -9.90 9.23 7.63
N PRO A 33 -10.31 8.04 8.12
CA PRO A 33 -10.26 6.82 7.34
C PRO A 33 -11.43 6.71 6.35
N GLY A 34 -11.15 6.19 5.15
CA GLY A 34 -12.14 5.95 4.09
C GLY A 34 -11.89 4.65 3.33
N ILE A 35 -12.94 4.07 2.76
CA ILE A 35 -12.84 2.89 1.89
C ILE A 35 -12.37 3.34 0.51
N VAL A 36 -11.45 2.59 -0.08
CA VAL A 36 -10.85 2.91 -1.37
C VAL A 36 -11.55 2.14 -2.49
N ALA A 37 -11.88 2.79 -3.60
CA ALA A 37 -12.41 2.14 -4.81
C ALA A 37 -11.41 1.12 -5.40
N ARG A 38 -11.91 0.00 -5.94
CA ARG A 38 -11.08 -1.16 -6.37
C ARG A 38 -9.94 -0.77 -7.32
N ASP A 39 -10.20 0.09 -8.31
CA ASP A 39 -9.21 0.53 -9.30
C ASP A 39 -8.07 1.32 -8.64
N ARG A 40 -8.43 2.16 -7.66
CA ARG A 40 -7.46 2.91 -6.85
C ARG A 40 -6.68 1.98 -5.92
N GLN A 41 -7.29 0.94 -5.36
CA GLN A 41 -6.57 -0.03 -4.53
C GLN A 41 -5.47 -0.74 -5.34
N GLN A 42 -5.78 -1.17 -6.57
CA GLN A 42 -4.81 -1.80 -7.48
C GLN A 42 -3.69 -0.81 -7.85
N THR A 43 -4.05 0.42 -8.21
CA THR A 43 -3.08 1.48 -8.54
C THR A 43 -2.12 1.75 -7.39
N LEU A 44 -2.63 1.83 -6.15
CA LEU A 44 -1.83 2.02 -4.94
C LEU A 44 -0.88 0.84 -4.71
N ALA A 45 -1.36 -0.39 -4.86
CA ALA A 45 -0.55 -1.59 -4.68
C ALA A 45 0.62 -1.63 -5.65
N ILE A 46 0.37 -1.42 -6.94
CA ILE A 46 1.41 -1.40 -7.99
C ILE A 46 2.42 -0.29 -7.70
N ARG A 47 1.94 0.92 -7.37
CA ARG A 47 2.81 2.06 -7.04
C ARG A 47 3.71 1.78 -5.83
N TRP A 48 3.21 1.07 -4.82
CA TRP A 48 3.99 0.72 -3.64
C TRP A 48 5.05 -0.35 -3.94
N ILE A 49 4.74 -1.35 -4.76
CA ILE A 49 5.71 -2.36 -5.21
C ILE A 49 6.86 -1.68 -5.97
N LEU A 50 6.54 -0.84 -6.95
CA LEU A 50 7.54 -0.10 -7.73
C LEU A 50 8.37 0.83 -6.84
N GLY A 51 7.74 1.58 -5.94
CA GLY A 51 8.45 2.45 -5.00
C GLY A 51 9.39 1.70 -4.06
N ALA A 52 9.02 0.48 -3.63
CA ALA A 52 9.89 -0.38 -2.84
C ALA A 52 11.09 -0.89 -3.67
N ALA A 53 10.85 -1.29 -4.93
CA ALA A 53 11.92 -1.73 -5.84
C ALA A 53 12.93 -0.60 -6.11
N PHE A 54 12.47 0.64 -6.32
CA PHE A 54 13.35 1.80 -6.49
C PHE A 54 14.19 2.08 -5.24
N LYS A 55 13.59 2.00 -4.03
CA LYS A 55 14.34 2.16 -2.77
C LYS A 55 15.42 1.08 -2.61
N ARG A 56 15.08 -0.17 -2.94
CA ARG A 56 16.03 -1.30 -2.90
C ARG A 56 17.18 -1.11 -3.91
N ARG A 57 16.90 -0.61 -5.11
CA ARG A 57 17.91 -0.27 -6.12
C ARG A 57 18.92 0.75 -5.60
N ILE A 58 18.45 1.82 -4.95
CA ILE A 58 19.32 2.86 -4.38
C ILE A 58 20.24 2.27 -3.30
N SER A 59 19.70 1.42 -2.42
CA SER A 59 20.46 0.86 -1.29
C SER A 59 21.53 -0.16 -1.70
N TYR A 60 21.26 -1.00 -2.70
CA TYR A 60 22.14 -2.12 -3.05
C TYR A 60 22.88 -1.93 -4.39
N ARG A 61 22.61 -0.85 -5.14
CA ARG A 61 23.14 -0.60 -6.50
C ARG A 61 22.93 -1.79 -7.46
N ILE A 62 21.82 -2.52 -7.30
CA ILE A 62 21.43 -3.67 -8.14
C ILE A 62 20.57 -3.20 -9.32
N SER A 63 20.52 -3.99 -10.40
CA SER A 63 19.60 -3.75 -11.52
C SER A 63 18.14 -3.70 -11.08
N LEU A 64 17.36 -2.83 -11.72
CA LEU A 64 15.93 -2.61 -11.39
C LEU A 64 15.10 -3.89 -11.54
N GLU A 65 15.43 -4.73 -12.52
CA GLU A 65 14.77 -6.01 -12.80
C GLU A 65 14.87 -6.97 -11.61
N LYS A 66 16.09 -7.17 -11.09
CA LYS A 66 16.34 -8.04 -9.94
C LYS A 66 15.65 -7.52 -8.68
N CYS A 67 15.68 -6.20 -8.47
CA CYS A 67 14.96 -5.58 -7.35
C CYS A 67 13.45 -5.76 -7.46
N SER A 68 12.88 -5.57 -8.66
CA SER A 68 11.45 -5.72 -8.91
C SER A 68 10.98 -7.16 -8.71
N PHE A 69 11.75 -8.13 -9.22
CA PHE A 69 11.49 -9.55 -9.00
C PHE A 69 11.51 -9.90 -7.50
N ALA A 70 12.53 -9.41 -6.77
CA ALA A 70 12.64 -9.66 -5.35
C ALA A 70 11.45 -9.07 -4.55
N GLU A 71 11.01 -7.84 -4.87
CA GLU A 71 9.83 -7.24 -4.23
C GLU A 71 8.52 -7.97 -4.56
N ILE A 72 8.34 -8.43 -5.80
CA ILE A 72 7.16 -9.25 -6.17
C ILE A 72 7.16 -10.57 -5.40
N LEU A 73 8.31 -11.22 -5.23
CA LEU A 73 8.44 -12.45 -4.46
C LEU A 73 8.16 -12.21 -2.97
N ASP A 74 8.65 -11.11 -2.41
CA ASP A 74 8.38 -10.71 -1.02
C ASP A 74 6.89 -10.41 -0.83
N ALA A 75 6.27 -9.69 -1.76
CA ALA A 75 4.84 -9.39 -1.78
C ALA A 75 3.98 -10.65 -1.79
N TYR A 76 4.33 -11.62 -2.64
CA TYR A 76 3.66 -12.93 -2.70
C TYR A 76 3.77 -13.67 -1.35
N ARG A 77 4.92 -13.58 -0.68
CA ARG A 77 5.16 -14.15 0.65
C ARG A 77 4.58 -13.32 1.80
N LYS A 78 3.81 -12.25 1.50
CA LYS A 78 3.27 -11.30 2.48
C LYS A 78 4.35 -10.67 3.36
N ARG A 79 5.49 -10.33 2.76
CA ARG A 79 6.64 -9.66 3.39
C ARG A 79 7.05 -8.44 2.55
N GLY A 80 8.08 -7.74 3.02
CA GLY A 80 8.69 -6.62 2.30
C GLY A 80 8.09 -5.25 2.66
N ILE A 81 8.70 -4.22 2.07
CA ILE A 81 8.44 -2.82 2.42
C ILE A 81 7.01 -2.41 2.02
N ALA A 82 6.55 -2.87 0.86
CA ALA A 82 5.21 -2.57 0.36
C ALA A 82 4.11 -3.17 1.26
N ARG A 83 4.31 -4.40 1.77
CA ARG A 83 3.37 -5.03 2.72
C ARG A 83 3.35 -4.30 4.06
N LYS A 84 4.52 -3.96 4.61
CA LYS A 84 4.61 -3.16 5.84
C LYS A 84 3.90 -1.81 5.71
N ARG A 85 3.99 -1.17 4.53
CA ARG A 85 3.26 0.07 4.24
C ARG A 85 1.74 -0.11 4.30
N ARG A 86 1.21 -1.21 3.74
CA ARG A 86 -0.21 -1.56 3.84
C ARG A 86 -0.63 -1.72 5.31
N GLU A 87 0.14 -2.47 6.09
CA GLU A 87 -0.16 -2.75 7.50
C GLU A 87 -0.15 -1.47 8.35
N ASN A 88 0.84 -0.59 8.15
CA ASN A 88 0.89 0.71 8.81
C ASN A 88 -0.34 1.57 8.48
N LEU A 89 -0.78 1.59 7.22
CA LEU A 89 -1.96 2.34 6.80
C LEU A 89 -3.24 1.77 7.44
N HIS A 90 -3.37 0.45 7.52
CA HIS A 90 -4.51 -0.22 8.14
C HIS A 90 -4.53 -0.01 9.66
N GLY A 91 -3.36 -0.03 10.31
CA GLY A 91 -3.21 0.32 11.72
C GLY A 91 -3.66 1.76 11.99
N LEU A 92 -3.16 2.72 11.20
CA LEU A 92 -3.55 4.13 11.33
C LEU A 92 -5.06 4.34 11.13
N ALA A 93 -5.64 3.69 10.10
CA ALA A 93 -7.07 3.74 9.85
C ALA A 93 -7.89 3.13 10.99
N SER A 94 -7.38 2.08 11.65
CA SER A 94 -8.04 1.46 12.80
C SER A 94 -7.98 2.34 14.04
N THR A 95 -6.83 2.96 14.32
CA THR A 95 -6.66 3.88 15.45
C THR A 95 -7.60 5.09 15.33
N ASN A 96 -7.77 5.61 14.11
CA ASN A 96 -8.56 6.81 13.84
C ASN A 96 -9.99 6.50 13.37
N ARG A 97 -10.49 5.28 13.61
CA ARG A 97 -11.81 4.83 13.14
C ARG A 97 -12.95 5.74 13.61
N SER A 98 -12.81 6.34 14.79
CA SER A 98 -13.81 7.27 15.34
C SER A 98 -14.04 8.48 14.44
N PHE A 99 -13.02 8.97 13.73
CA PHE A 99 -13.10 10.15 12.87
C PHE A 99 -13.74 9.89 11.51
N ALA A 100 -14.18 8.66 11.23
CA ALA A 100 -14.84 8.31 9.96
C ALA A 100 -16.11 9.14 9.67
N HIS A 101 -16.75 9.71 10.71
CA HIS A 101 -17.92 10.58 10.57
C HIS A 101 -17.62 11.96 9.97
N PHE A 102 -16.35 12.38 9.94
CA PHE A 102 -15.94 13.62 9.25
C PHE A 102 -15.82 13.44 7.73
N ARG A 103 -16.19 12.28 7.20
CA ARG A 103 -16.18 11.99 5.77
C ARG A 103 -17.41 12.60 5.10
N TRP A 104 -17.17 13.36 4.03
CA TRP A 104 -18.20 14.01 3.22
C TRP A 104 -18.17 13.54 1.75
N TRP A 105 -17.43 12.46 1.48
CA TRP A 105 -17.29 11.76 0.20
C TRP A 105 -17.61 10.26 0.31
#